data_AF-A0A101PFK8-F1
#
_entry.id   AF-A0A101PFK8-F1
#
_cell.length_a   1.000
_cell.length_b   1.000
_cell.length_c   1.000
_cell.angle_alpha   90.00
_cell.angle_beta   90.00
_cell.angle_gamma   90.00
#
_symmetry.space_group_name_H-M   'P 1'
#
loop_
_entity.id
_entity.type
_entity.pdbx_description
1 polymer ?
#
loop_
_entity_poly.entity_id
_entity_poly.type
_entity_poly.pdbx_seq_one_letter_code
_entity_poly.pdbx_strand_id
1 'polypeptide(L)'
;MQQIHAVNENAHRFLALYQTLATALVSGALALFVGFRKWDIPAATARGGVVGLLTLTTVAAAFTCTLIVVGVLAWLDYRHEECDITDELIGPGFRKRPRPGNFVRWYETYVLLFILVSVITMWVLAGLLLLPAMR
;
A
#
# COMPACT_ATOMS: atom_id res chain seq x y z
N MET A 1 2.76 -3.37 -24.93
CA MET A 1 3.98 -3.20 -24.11
C MET A 1 3.93 -1.91 -23.27
N GLN A 2 3.55 -0.75 -23.83
CA GLN A 2 3.51 0.53 -23.11
C GLN A 2 2.62 0.55 -21.85
N GLN A 3 1.43 -0.06 -21.88
CA GLN A 3 0.53 0.00 -20.71
C GLN A 3 0.95 -0.87 -19.52
N ILE A 4 1.64 -2.01 -19.75
CA ILE A 4 2.22 -2.81 -18.64
C ILE A 4 3.29 -1.99 -17.92
N HIS A 5 4.12 -1.24 -18.68
CA HIS A 5 5.10 -0.34 -18.09
C HIS A 5 4.44 0.81 -17.32
N ALA A 6 3.35 1.38 -17.82
CA ALA A 6 2.62 2.44 -17.12
C ALA A 6 1.99 1.96 -15.79
N VAL A 7 1.41 0.76 -15.76
CA VAL A 7 0.87 0.17 -14.52
C VAL A 7 1.99 -0.09 -13.51
N ASN A 8 3.10 -0.67 -13.96
CA ASN A 8 4.24 -0.94 -13.08
C ASN A 8 4.88 0.36 -12.55
N GLU A 9 5.04 1.37 -13.40
CA GLU A 9 5.57 2.67 -13.01
C GLU A 9 4.65 3.37 -11.99
N ASN A 10 3.33 3.32 -12.20
CA ASN A 10 2.36 3.85 -11.25
C ASN A 10 2.40 3.08 -9.92
N ALA A 11 2.51 1.74 -9.94
CA ALA A 11 2.66 0.94 -8.73
C ALA A 11 3.90 1.34 -7.93
N HIS A 12 5.05 1.54 -8.58
CA HIS A 12 6.26 2.02 -7.93
C HIS A 12 6.12 3.44 -7.37
N ARG A 13 5.48 4.35 -8.12
CA ARG A 13 5.20 5.72 -7.65
C ARG A 13 4.30 5.71 -6.41
N PHE A 14 3.22 4.91 -6.40
CA PHE A 14 2.33 4.79 -5.26
C PHE A 14 3.03 4.14 -4.05
N LEU A 15 3.89 3.16 -4.29
CA LEU A 15 4.71 2.55 -3.23
C LEU A 15 5.70 3.56 -2.64
N ALA A 16 6.38 4.35 -3.47
CA ALA A 16 7.30 5.38 -2.99
C ALA A 16 6.57 6.43 -2.12
N LEU A 17 5.41 6.92 -2.58
CA LEU A 17 4.58 7.84 -1.80
C LEU A 17 4.16 7.24 -0.45
N TYR A 18 3.72 5.97 -0.46
CA TYR A 18 3.40 5.25 0.78
C TYR A 18 4.61 5.17 1.71
N GLN A 19 5.77 4.76 1.21
CA GLN A 19 6.99 4.64 2.01
C GLN A 19 7.41 5.97 2.62
N THR A 20 7.32 7.07 1.88
CA THR A 20 7.62 8.40 2.41
C THR A 20 6.66 8.81 3.53
N LEU A 21 5.36 8.65 3.31
CA LEU A 21 4.34 8.98 4.32
C LEU A 21 4.46 8.09 5.56
N ALA A 22 4.60 6.77 5.37
CA ALA A 22 4.76 5.82 6.46
C ALA A 22 6.02 6.13 7.28
N THR A 23 7.15 6.41 6.61
CA THR A 23 8.39 6.76 7.30
C THR A 23 8.24 8.03 8.13
N ALA A 24 7.63 9.08 7.57
CA ALA A 24 7.40 10.33 8.29
C ALA A 24 6.48 10.15 9.51
N LEU A 25 5.34 9.47 9.33
CA LEU A 25 4.35 9.25 10.39
C LEU A 25 4.88 8.35 11.51
N VAL A 26 5.54 7.24 11.16
CA VAL A 26 6.13 6.31 12.13
C VAL A 26 7.30 6.96 12.87
N SER A 27 8.13 7.75 12.18
CA SER A 27 9.18 8.54 12.83
C SER A 27 8.59 9.56 13.81
N GLY A 28 7.48 10.20 13.44
CA GLY A 28 6.73 11.07 14.35
C GLY A 28 6.20 10.33 15.58
N ALA A 29 5.68 9.12 15.42
CA ALA A 29 5.20 8.31 16.53
C ALA A 29 6.34 7.90 17.47
N LEU A 30 7.50 7.53 16.91
CA LEU A 30 8.69 7.22 17.69
C LEU A 30 9.24 8.45 18.40
N ALA A 31 9.28 9.60 17.73
CA ALA A 31 9.71 10.87 18.33
C ALA A 31 8.79 11.26 19.50
N LEU A 32 7.47 11.09 19.37
CA LEU A 32 6.51 11.31 20.44
C LEU A 32 6.76 10.35 21.62
N PHE A 33 7.01 9.07 21.35
CA PHE A 33 7.32 8.09 22.37
C PHE A 33 8.62 8.38 23.14
N VAL A 34 9.68 8.80 22.45
CA VAL A 34 10.96 9.12 23.10
C VAL A 34 10.89 10.49 23.79
N GLY A 35 10.12 11.42 23.22
CA GLY A 35 10.09 12.83 23.62
C GLY A 35 9.05 13.20 24.66
N PHE A 36 7.97 12.42 24.86
CA PHE A 36 6.81 12.89 25.65
C PHE A 36 7.17 13.35 27.06
N ARG A 37 8.11 12.67 27.74
CA ARG A 37 8.58 13.06 29.08
C ARG A 37 9.37 14.36 29.07
N LYS A 38 10.20 14.58 28.04
CA LYS A 38 10.99 15.80 27.89
C LYS A 38 10.11 17.00 27.49
N TRP A 39 9.05 16.74 26.74
CA TRP A 39 8.10 17.76 26.27
C TRP A 39 6.94 18.01 27.23
N ASP A 40 6.98 17.40 28.43
CA ASP A 40 5.93 17.51 29.46
C ASP A 40 4.52 17.17 28.93
N ILE A 41 4.45 16.23 27.99
CA ILE A 41 3.18 15.77 27.42
C ILE A 41 2.61 14.67 28.31
N PRO A 42 1.34 14.76 28.74
CA PRO A 42 0.70 13.70 29.50
C PRO A 42 0.76 12.36 28.76
N ALA A 43 1.10 11.28 29.46
CA ALA A 43 1.21 9.95 28.88
C ALA A 43 -0.07 9.51 28.12
N ALA A 44 -1.24 9.90 28.63
CA ALA A 44 -2.52 9.65 27.96
C ALA A 44 -2.61 10.34 26.58
N THR A 45 -2.23 11.62 26.50
CA THR A 45 -2.20 12.38 25.25
C THR A 45 -1.17 11.81 24.28
N ALA A 46 0.00 11.44 24.77
CA ALA A 46 1.06 10.87 23.96
C ALA A 46 0.68 9.49 23.39
N ARG A 47 0.02 8.63 24.18
CA ARG A 47 -0.55 7.36 23.69
C ARG A 47 -1.61 7.59 22.62
N GLY A 48 -2.51 8.55 22.82
CA GLY A 48 -3.49 8.96 21.82
C GLY A 48 -2.83 9.42 20.53
N GLY A 49 -1.75 10.19 20.62
CA GLY A 49 -0.96 10.63 19.47
C GLY A 49 -0.29 9.49 18.70
N VAL A 50 0.31 8.51 19.39
CA VAL A 50 0.90 7.31 18.74
C VAL A 50 -0.18 6.52 18.01
N VAL A 51 -1.33 6.28 18.64
CA VAL A 51 -2.47 5.58 18.01
C VAL A 51 -3.00 6.37 16.81
N GLY A 52 -3.13 7.69 16.93
CA GLY A 52 -3.57 8.57 15.85
C GLY A 52 -2.63 8.52 14.65
N LEU A 53 -1.31 8.61 14.87
CA LEU A 53 -0.31 8.54 13.81
C LEU A 53 -0.30 7.16 13.11
N LEU A 54 -0.44 6.07 13.85
CA LEU A 54 -0.57 4.72 13.26
C LEU A 54 -1.88 4.54 12.48
N THR A 55 -2.95 5.16 12.94
CA THR A 55 -4.23 5.17 12.22
C THR A 55 -4.10 5.92 10.90
N LEU A 56 -3.45 7.09 10.89
CA LEU A 56 -3.16 7.83 9.65
C LEU A 56 -2.28 7.03 8.69
N THR A 57 -1.27 6.32 9.20
CA THR A 57 -0.45 5.41 8.39
C THR A 57 -1.29 4.28 7.78
N THR A 58 -2.27 3.77 8.51
CA THR A 58 -3.20 2.73 8.03
C THR A 58 -4.12 3.26 6.94
N VAL A 59 -4.61 4.50 7.06
CA VAL A 59 -5.41 5.16 6.02
C VAL A 59 -4.56 5.36 4.75
N ALA A 60 -3.32 5.82 4.89
CA ALA A 60 -2.41 5.96 3.76
C ALA A 60 -2.14 4.61 3.07
N ALA A 61 -1.92 3.55 3.84
CA ALA A 61 -1.78 2.19 3.33
C ALA A 61 -3.02 1.73 2.55
N ALA A 62 -4.22 1.91 3.12
CA ALA A 62 -5.48 1.53 2.48
C ALA A 62 -5.71 2.28 1.17
N PHE A 63 -5.37 3.57 1.13
CA PHE A 63 -5.46 4.39 -0.08
C PHE A 63 -4.50 3.89 -1.16
N THR A 64 -3.24 3.64 -0.82
CA THR A 64 -2.25 3.07 -1.75
C THR A 64 -2.68 1.70 -2.28
N CYS A 65 -3.17 0.81 -1.42
CA CYS A 65 -3.69 -0.49 -1.84
C CYS A 65 -4.86 -0.33 -2.83
N THR A 66 -5.78 0.60 -2.57
CA THR A 66 -6.90 0.88 -3.47
C THR A 66 -6.41 1.33 -4.84
N LEU A 67 -5.44 2.26 -4.91
CA LEU A 67 -4.87 2.73 -6.18
C LEU A 67 -4.21 1.60 -6.97
N ILE A 68 -3.48 0.71 -6.31
CA ILE A 68 -2.86 -0.46 -6.95
C ILE A 68 -3.94 -1.40 -7.49
N VAL A 69 -4.97 -1.71 -6.70
CA VAL A 69 -6.08 -2.59 -7.12
C VAL A 69 -6.82 -2.00 -8.31
N VAL A 70 -7.16 -0.71 -8.28
CA VAL A 70 -7.82 -0.02 -9.41
C VAL A 70 -6.92 -0.04 -10.66
N GLY A 71 -5.61 0.18 -10.51
CA GLY A 71 -4.67 0.09 -11.63
C GLY A 71 -4.64 -1.30 -12.28
N VAL A 72 -4.67 -2.36 -11.46
CA VAL A 72 -4.75 -3.76 -11.93
C VAL A 72 -6.07 -4.04 -12.65
N LEU A 73 -7.20 -3.57 -12.11
CA LEU A 73 -8.51 -3.74 -12.73
C LEU A 73 -8.60 -3.02 -14.09
N ALA A 74 -8.15 -1.77 -14.15
CA ALA A 74 -8.11 -1.01 -15.39
C ALA A 74 -7.24 -1.68 -16.47
N TRP A 75 -6.11 -2.28 -16.07
CA TRP A 75 -5.28 -3.05 -16.98
C TRP A 75 -5.99 -4.30 -17.52
N LEU A 76 -6.72 -5.03 -16.67
CA LEU A 76 -7.45 -6.23 -17.10
C LEU A 76 -8.50 -5.87 -18.13
N ASP A 77 -9.27 -4.81 -17.88
CA ASP A 77 -10.30 -4.32 -18.78
C ASP A 77 -9.72 -3.94 -20.15
N TYR A 78 -8.66 -3.11 -20.15
CA TYR A 78 -7.92 -2.78 -21.38
C TYR A 78 -7.42 -4.03 -22.13
N ARG A 79 -6.92 -5.04 -21.42
CA ARG A 79 -6.43 -6.28 -22.06
C ARG A 79 -7.55 -7.13 -22.63
N HIS A 80 -8.76 -7.04 -22.07
CA HIS A 80 -9.95 -7.65 -22.67
C HIS A 80 -10.32 -6.92 -23.96
N GLU A 81 -10.41 -5.59 -23.94
CA GLU A 81 -10.67 -4.77 -25.14
C GLU A 81 -9.65 -5.01 -26.25
N GLU A 82 -8.36 -5.07 -25.92
CA GLU A 82 -7.29 -5.33 -26.89
C GLU A 82 -7.47 -6.72 -27.54
N CYS A 83 -7.91 -7.73 -26.80
CA CYS A 83 -8.16 -9.06 -27.39
C CYS A 83 -9.37 -9.04 -28.32
N ASP A 84 -10.45 -8.35 -27.94
CA ASP A 84 -11.69 -8.28 -28.73
C ASP A 84 -11.46 -7.56 -30.06
N ILE A 85 -10.72 -6.44 -30.05
CA ILE A 85 -10.31 -5.72 -31.27
C ILE A 85 -9.43 -6.61 -32.17
N THR A 86 -8.49 -7.36 -31.57
CA THR A 86 -7.57 -8.18 -32.37
C THR A 86 -8.28 -9.37 -33.01
N ASP A 87 -9.25 -9.97 -32.30
CA ASP A 87 -10.09 -11.03 -32.83
C ASP A 87 -10.97 -10.54 -34.00
N GLU A 88 -11.43 -9.29 -33.96
CA GLU A 88 -12.18 -8.66 -35.06
C GLU A 88 -11.32 -8.36 -36.29
N LEU A 89 -10.10 -7.82 -36.12
CA LEU A 89 -9.25 -7.39 -37.23
C LEU A 89 -8.44 -8.51 -37.90
N ILE A 90 -7.96 -9.50 -37.14
CA ILE A 90 -6.99 -10.50 -37.64
C ILE A 90 -7.64 -11.88 -37.78
N GLY A 91 -8.53 -12.23 -36.86
CA GLY A 91 -9.25 -13.51 -36.84
C GLY A 91 -9.36 -14.08 -35.43
N PRO A 92 -10.38 -14.92 -35.20
CA PRO A 92 -10.74 -15.39 -33.86
C PRO A 92 -9.62 -16.22 -33.23
N GLY A 93 -9.29 -15.91 -31.97
CA GLY A 93 -8.33 -16.67 -31.18
C GLY A 93 -6.87 -16.32 -31.45
N PHE A 94 -6.60 -15.21 -32.16
CA PHE A 94 -5.24 -14.73 -32.39
C PHE A 94 -4.51 -14.44 -31.07
N ARG A 95 -5.21 -13.96 -30.04
CA ARG A 95 -4.64 -13.69 -28.71
C ARG A 95 -5.51 -14.25 -27.57
N LYS A 96 -4.88 -14.97 -26.64
CA LYS A 96 -5.59 -15.52 -25.47
C LYS A 96 -5.91 -14.43 -24.45
N ARG A 97 -7.16 -14.43 -23.96
CA ARG A 97 -7.63 -13.56 -22.88
C ARG A 97 -6.80 -13.73 -21.59
N PRO A 98 -6.61 -12.65 -20.81
CA PRO A 98 -5.89 -12.72 -19.55
C PRO A 98 -6.59 -13.67 -18.57
N ARG A 99 -5.84 -14.54 -17.90
CA ARG A 99 -6.36 -15.43 -16.85
C ARG A 99 -6.11 -14.78 -15.50
N PRO A 100 -7.16 -14.48 -14.70
CA PRO A 100 -6.99 -13.88 -13.38
C PRO A 100 -6.17 -14.79 -12.44
N GLY A 101 -6.19 -16.11 -12.61
CA GLY A 101 -5.39 -17.02 -11.80
C GLY A 101 -3.86 -16.80 -11.82
N ASN A 102 -3.34 -15.93 -12.70
CA ASN A 102 -1.93 -15.59 -12.75
C ASN A 102 -1.53 -14.43 -11.81
N PHE A 103 -2.42 -13.88 -10.98
CA PHE A 103 -2.13 -12.77 -10.07
C PHE A 103 -0.91 -13.00 -9.16
N VAL A 104 -0.60 -14.25 -8.80
CA VAL A 104 0.57 -14.58 -7.96
C VAL A 104 1.91 -14.28 -8.67
N ARG A 105 1.90 -14.14 -9.99
CA ARG A 105 3.09 -13.73 -10.76
C ARG A 105 3.26 -12.23 -10.87
N TRP A 106 2.28 -11.46 -10.42
CA TRP A 106 2.27 -10.01 -10.58
C TRP A 106 3.03 -9.36 -9.45
N TYR A 107 3.86 -8.38 -9.82
CA TYR A 107 4.64 -7.60 -8.87
C TYR A 107 3.73 -6.87 -7.87
N GLU A 108 2.60 -6.37 -8.35
CA GLU A 108 1.57 -5.65 -7.60
C GLU A 108 1.06 -6.45 -6.39
N THR A 109 0.93 -7.78 -6.53
CA THR A 109 0.52 -8.68 -5.44
C THR A 109 1.52 -8.67 -4.29
N TYR A 110 2.82 -8.68 -4.60
CA TYR A 110 3.88 -8.63 -3.59
C TYR A 110 3.99 -7.24 -2.95
N VAL A 111 3.70 -6.17 -3.70
CA VAL A 111 3.61 -4.81 -3.16
C VAL A 111 2.46 -4.70 -2.15
N LEU A 112 1.28 -5.21 -2.48
CA LEU A 112 0.15 -5.24 -1.54
C LEU A 112 0.47 -6.05 -0.28
N LEU A 113 1.10 -7.22 -0.45
CA LEU A 113 1.54 -8.04 0.68
C LEU A 113 2.54 -7.29 1.56
N PHE A 114 3.51 -6.59 0.95
CA PHE A 114 4.49 -5.79 1.67
C PHE A 114 3.82 -4.69 2.51
N ILE A 115 2.89 -3.93 1.92
CA ILE A 115 2.14 -2.87 2.64
C ILE A 115 1.34 -3.45 3.81
N LEU A 116 0.71 -4.61 3.60
CA LEU A 116 -0.10 -5.26 4.63
C LEU A 116 0.78 -5.74 5.79
N VAL A 117 1.89 -6.43 5.49
CA VAL A 117 2.84 -6.91 6.50
C VAL A 117 3.48 -5.75 7.26
N SER A 118 3.83 -4.65 6.59
CA SER A 118 4.44 -3.49 7.25
C SER A 118 3.48 -2.83 8.23
N VAL A 119 2.21 -2.61 7.85
CA VAL A 119 1.20 -2.03 8.74
C VAL A 119 0.93 -2.92 9.94
N ILE A 120 0.76 -4.23 9.74
CA ILE A 120 0.56 -5.18 10.83
C ILE A 120 1.75 -5.14 11.79
N THR A 121 2.97 -5.16 11.26
CA THR A 121 4.20 -5.11 12.06
C THR A 121 4.27 -3.82 12.89
N MET A 122 3.93 -2.66 12.31
CA MET A 122 3.90 -1.38 13.02
C MET A 122 2.90 -1.41 14.19
N TRP A 123 1.69 -1.93 13.96
CA TRP A 123 0.68 -2.06 15.03
C TRP A 123 1.09 -3.05 16.12
N VAL A 124 1.67 -4.19 15.75
CA VAL A 124 2.17 -5.18 16.72
C VAL A 124 3.27 -4.58 17.57
N LEU A 125 4.26 -3.91 16.97
CA LEU A 125 5.34 -3.25 17.72
C LEU A 125 4.79 -2.14 18.62
N ALA A 126 3.82 -1.36 18.14
CA ALA A 126 3.19 -0.33 18.95
C ALA A 126 2.41 -0.87 20.14
N GLY A 127 1.60 -1.91 19.92
CA GLY A 127 0.80 -2.55 20.94
C GLY A 127 1.64 -3.27 22.00
N LEU A 128 2.72 -3.92 21.60
CA LEU A 128 3.56 -4.72 22.50
C LEU A 128 4.67 -3.92 23.19
N LEU A 129 5.26 -2.93 22.51
CA LEU A 129 6.45 -2.23 23.00
C LEU A 129 6.16 -0.78 23.39
N LEU A 130 5.60 0.03 22.47
CA LEU A 130 5.45 1.46 22.68
C LEU A 130 4.36 1.78 23.72
N LEU A 131 3.11 1.37 23.48
CA LEU A 131 1.97 1.74 24.31
C LEU A 131 2.07 1.25 25.77
N PRO A 132 2.56 0.03 26.06
CA PRO A 132 2.71 -0.43 27.45
C PRO A 132 3.82 0.30 28.23
N ALA A 133 4.85 0.79 27.52
CA ALA A 133 5.96 1.53 28.12
C ALA A 133 5.63 3.00 28.41
N MET A 134 4.59 3.55 27.79
CA MET A 134 4.08 4.91 28.04
C MET A 134 3.20 4.95 29.31
N ARG A 135 3.84 4.74 30.46
CA ARG A 135 3.27 4.99 31.78
C ARG A 135 3.75 6.32 32.35
#